data_AF-A0A974SSS1-F1
#
_entry.id   AF-A0A974SSS1-F1
#
_cell.length_a   1.000
_cell.length_b   1.000
_cell.length_c   1.000
_cell.angle_alpha   90.00
_cell.angle_beta   90.00
_cell.angle_gamma   90.00
#
_symmetry.space_group_name_H-M   'P 1'
#
loop_
_entity.id
_entity.type
_entity.pdbx_description
1 polymer ?
#
loop_
_entity_poly.entity_id
_entity_poly.type
_entity_poly.pdbx_seq_one_letter_code
_entity_poly.pdbx_strand_id
1 'polypeptide(L)'
;MASRRHGAGPGASGPARDLLRIVRINEEIKRVVAVAFKINIMALNAIFLAKRAGNAALGFGVLSNELRVFSKDLRESMMALTRLIHDAVAEVSVLLQESRQDGLFRRTADEVPGNARLREVLARRDGRRAAREERIATLRRNLRLAVDEAARLVELGGVLAKSAKIEAAYGAGFASSLAQVSGEFDGIVEEIRASLDKLRRSSFFGGRA
;
A
#
# COMPACT_ATOMS: atom_id res chain seq x y z
N MET A 1 -24.37 45.07 2.95
CA MET A 1 -24.33 43.98 3.96
C MET A 1 -24.92 42.71 3.36
N ALA A 2 -24.07 41.75 3.01
CA ALA A 2 -24.35 40.31 2.97
C ALA A 2 -23.05 39.61 2.55
N SER A 3 -22.29 39.20 3.56
CA SER A 3 -21.01 38.52 3.44
C SER A 3 -21.15 37.23 2.65
N ARG A 4 -20.62 37.18 1.42
CA ARG A 4 -20.43 35.91 0.70
C ARG A 4 -19.40 35.08 1.47
N ARG A 5 -19.91 34.14 2.27
CA ARG A 5 -19.15 32.97 2.73
C ARG A 5 -18.68 32.24 1.47
N HIS A 6 -17.42 32.44 1.09
CA HIS A 6 -16.79 31.56 0.11
C HIS A 6 -16.61 30.22 0.82
N GLY A 7 -17.52 29.29 0.51
CA GLY A 7 -17.61 28.00 1.16
C GLY A 7 -16.29 27.25 1.03
N ALA A 8 -15.73 26.88 2.18
CA ALA A 8 -14.97 25.66 2.27
C ALA A 8 -15.90 24.54 1.77
N GLY A 9 -15.68 24.07 0.54
CA GLY A 9 -16.45 22.99 -0.04
C GLY A 9 -16.44 21.77 0.89
N PRO A 10 -17.59 21.12 1.10
CA PRO A 10 -17.68 19.97 2.00
C PRO A 10 -17.00 18.77 1.34
N GLY A 11 -15.86 18.32 1.90
CA GLY A 11 -15.27 17.01 1.55
C GLY A 11 -13.75 16.92 1.47
N ALA A 12 -13.02 18.04 1.36
CA ALA A 12 -11.57 17.98 1.14
C ALA A 12 -10.81 17.65 2.43
N SER A 13 -10.29 16.43 2.50
CA SER A 13 -9.26 16.10 3.48
C SER A 13 -8.06 17.01 3.26
N GLY A 14 -7.71 17.85 4.24
CA GLY A 14 -6.61 18.79 4.07
C GLY A 14 -5.29 18.08 3.75
N PRO A 15 -4.36 18.70 2.99
CA PRO A 15 -3.10 18.08 2.57
C PRO A 15 -2.30 17.48 3.74
N ALA A 16 -2.36 18.09 4.92
CA ALA A 16 -1.74 17.57 6.14
C ALA A 16 -2.35 16.22 6.61
N ARG A 17 -3.67 16.05 6.50
CA ARG A 17 -4.35 14.77 6.80
C ARG A 17 -3.99 13.71 5.77
N ASP A 18 -3.81 14.11 4.51
CA ASP A 18 -3.38 13.20 3.46
C ASP A 18 -1.96 12.66 3.72
N LEU A 19 -1.02 13.50 4.16
CA LEU A 19 0.30 13.01 4.60
C LEU A 19 0.19 11.97 5.72
N LEU A 20 -0.60 12.23 6.76
CA LEU A 20 -0.79 11.27 7.86
C LEU A 20 -1.35 9.93 7.36
N ARG A 21 -2.24 9.95 6.37
CA ARG A 21 -2.80 8.73 5.78
C ARG A 21 -1.79 8.00 4.91
N ILE A 22 -0.98 8.72 4.14
CA ILE A 22 0.10 8.14 3.34
C ILE A 22 1.14 7.47 4.25
N VAL A 23 1.48 8.08 5.39
CA VAL A 23 2.36 7.46 6.39
C VAL A 23 1.75 6.16 6.93
N ARG A 24 0.46 6.17 7.30
CA ARG A 24 -0.22 4.93 7.75
C ARG A 24 -0.19 3.84 6.69
N ILE A 25 -0.41 4.20 5.42
CA ILE A 25 -0.27 3.26 4.30
C ILE A 25 1.16 2.69 4.24
N ASN A 26 2.17 3.54 4.34
CA ASN A 26 3.57 3.11 4.33
C ASN A 26 3.87 2.11 5.46
N GLU A 27 3.31 2.33 6.65
CA GLU A 27 3.49 1.42 7.78
C GLU A 27 2.82 0.05 7.57
N GLU A 28 1.64 -0.02 6.92
CA GLU A 28 1.05 -1.31 6.54
C GLU A 28 1.89 -2.02 5.47
N ILE A 29 2.43 -1.29 4.48
CA ILE A 29 3.32 -1.87 3.46
C ILE A 29 4.56 -2.48 4.12
N LYS A 30 5.20 -1.76 5.07
CA LYS A 30 6.35 -2.27 5.81
C LYS A 30 6.02 -3.53 6.61
N ARG A 31 4.83 -3.61 7.22
CA ARG A 31 4.36 -4.83 7.89
C ARG A 31 4.31 -6.01 6.92
N VAL A 32 3.69 -5.82 5.75
CA VAL A 32 3.61 -6.86 4.72
C VAL A 32 5.01 -7.29 4.24
N VAL A 33 5.93 -6.35 4.03
CA VAL A 33 7.33 -6.65 3.65
C VAL A 33 8.03 -7.50 4.71
N ALA A 34 7.90 -7.14 5.99
CA ALA A 34 8.51 -7.88 7.09
C ALA A 34 7.95 -9.32 7.17
N VAL A 35 6.65 -9.49 6.96
CA VAL A 35 6.00 -10.79 6.96
C VAL A 35 6.41 -11.62 5.73
N ALA A 36 6.46 -11.03 4.53
CA ALA A 36 6.96 -11.69 3.32
C ALA A 36 8.39 -12.21 3.49
N PHE A 37 9.25 -11.47 4.20
CA PHE A 37 10.60 -11.92 4.52
C PHE A 37 10.60 -13.17 5.43
N LYS A 38 9.71 -13.25 6.42
CA LYS A 38 9.56 -14.44 7.27
C LYS A 38 9.18 -15.68 6.44
N ILE A 39 8.25 -15.53 5.49
CA ILE A 39 7.84 -16.62 4.57
C ILE A 39 9.05 -17.10 3.77
N ASN A 40 9.85 -16.17 3.23
CA ASN A 40 11.03 -16.52 2.45
C ASN A 40 12.05 -17.33 3.26
N ILE A 41 12.30 -16.97 4.52
CA ILE A 41 13.21 -17.72 5.40
C ILE A 41 12.64 -19.09 5.75
N MET A 42 11.34 -19.16 6.09
CA MET A 42 10.65 -20.42 6.36
C MET A 42 10.72 -21.37 5.16
N ALA A 43 10.45 -20.85 3.96
CA ALA A 43 10.55 -21.58 2.70
C ALA A 43 11.97 -22.11 2.44
N LEU A 44 13.00 -21.29 2.65
CA LEU A 44 14.40 -21.71 2.48
C LEU A 44 14.79 -22.83 3.45
N ASN A 45 14.42 -22.71 4.72
CA ASN A 45 14.68 -23.75 5.72
C ASN A 45 13.98 -25.07 5.36
N ALA A 46 12.74 -24.97 4.88
CA ALA A 46 11.96 -26.12 4.44
C ALA A 46 12.55 -26.79 3.18
N ILE A 47 13.01 -26.00 2.19
CA ILE A 47 13.74 -26.51 1.02
C ILE A 47 15.00 -27.29 1.43
N PHE A 48 15.77 -26.76 2.39
CA PHE A 48 16.98 -27.43 2.88
C PHE A 48 16.66 -28.78 3.53
N LEU A 49 15.63 -28.83 4.37
CA LEU A 49 15.20 -30.06 5.03
C LEU A 49 14.68 -31.09 4.02
N ALA A 50 13.92 -30.65 3.01
CA ALA A 50 13.45 -31.51 1.91
C ALA A 50 14.62 -32.12 1.12
N LYS A 51 15.64 -31.32 0.78
CA LYS A 51 16.84 -31.82 0.09
C LYS A 51 17.60 -32.86 0.90
N ARG A 52 17.70 -32.71 2.22
CA ARG A 52 18.37 -33.70 3.09
C ARG A 52 17.62 -35.02 3.15
N ALA A 53 16.29 -34.98 3.05
CA ALA A 53 15.42 -36.14 3.11
C ALA A 53 15.29 -36.91 1.78
N GLY A 54 15.79 -36.34 0.67
CA GLY A 54 15.75 -36.98 -0.65
C GLY A 54 14.32 -37.28 -1.12
N ASN A 55 14.11 -38.46 -1.69
CA ASN A 55 12.84 -38.83 -2.33
C ASN A 55 11.64 -38.90 -1.36
N ALA A 56 11.89 -38.99 -0.05
CA ALA A 56 10.84 -39.04 0.97
C ALA A 56 10.13 -37.68 1.20
N ALA A 57 10.68 -36.57 0.66
CA ALA A 57 10.18 -35.21 0.90
C ALA A 57 9.97 -34.40 -0.39
N LEU A 58 9.72 -35.06 -1.53
CA LEU A 58 9.55 -34.39 -2.83
C LEU A 58 8.39 -33.37 -2.81
N GLY A 59 7.21 -33.74 -2.29
CA GLY A 59 6.05 -32.84 -2.17
C GLY A 59 6.33 -31.64 -1.25
N PHE A 60 7.07 -31.86 -0.16
CA PHE A 60 7.52 -30.79 0.74
C PHE A 60 8.48 -29.81 0.05
N GLY A 61 9.38 -30.31 -0.79
CA GLY A 61 10.31 -29.48 -1.57
C GLY A 61 9.60 -28.60 -2.61
N VAL A 62 8.60 -29.13 -3.30
CA VAL A 62 7.79 -28.37 -4.28
C VAL A 62 7.02 -27.25 -3.59
N LEU A 63 6.27 -27.58 -2.52
CA LEU A 63 5.53 -26.59 -1.74
C LEU A 63 6.45 -25.47 -1.23
N SER A 64 7.60 -25.84 -0.68
CA SER A 64 8.55 -24.86 -0.14
C SER A 64 9.11 -23.94 -1.23
N ASN A 65 9.26 -24.43 -2.46
CA ASN A 65 9.62 -23.58 -3.59
C ASN A 65 8.48 -22.64 -4.01
N GLU A 66 7.23 -23.08 -3.96
CA GLU A 66 6.06 -22.22 -4.22
C GLU A 66 5.94 -21.10 -3.19
N LEU A 67 6.13 -21.41 -1.90
CA LEU A 67 6.20 -20.40 -0.83
C LEU A 67 7.31 -19.36 -1.07
N ARG A 68 8.48 -19.82 -1.54
CA ARG A 68 9.60 -18.93 -1.88
C ARG A 68 9.23 -18.00 -3.04
N VAL A 69 8.62 -18.52 -4.11
CA VAL A 69 8.17 -17.71 -5.25
C VAL A 69 7.11 -16.70 -4.80
N PHE A 70 6.08 -17.14 -4.08
CA PHE A 70 5.04 -16.26 -3.52
C PHE A 70 5.63 -15.12 -2.68
N SER A 71 6.59 -15.43 -1.79
CA SER A 71 7.23 -14.41 -0.95
C SER A 71 8.02 -13.38 -1.75
N LYS A 72 8.62 -13.79 -2.86
CA LYS A 72 9.36 -12.91 -3.76
C LYS A 72 8.40 -11.98 -4.49
N ASP A 73 7.33 -12.53 -5.08
CA ASP A 73 6.34 -11.77 -5.84
C ASP A 73 5.64 -10.74 -4.94
N LEU A 74 5.25 -11.15 -3.73
CA LEU A 74 4.64 -10.25 -2.74
C LEU A 74 5.58 -9.08 -2.38
N ARG A 75 6.87 -9.37 -2.20
CA ARG A 75 7.88 -8.34 -1.92
C ARG A 75 8.03 -7.37 -3.10
N GLU A 76 8.02 -7.87 -4.33
CA GLU A 76 8.09 -7.02 -5.53
C GLU A 76 6.87 -6.10 -5.64
N SER A 77 5.66 -6.61 -5.40
CA SER A 77 4.44 -5.80 -5.32
C SER A 77 4.54 -4.71 -4.23
N MET A 78 5.05 -5.06 -3.03
CA MET A 78 5.23 -4.08 -1.96
C MET A 78 6.30 -3.02 -2.29
N MET A 79 7.36 -3.38 -3.00
CA MET A 79 8.36 -2.42 -3.49
C MET A 79 7.76 -1.44 -4.51
N ALA A 80 6.91 -1.93 -5.43
CA ALA A 80 6.19 -1.07 -6.36
C ALA A 80 5.27 -0.08 -5.64
N LEU A 81 4.50 -0.56 -4.65
CA LEU A 81 3.67 0.29 -3.79
C LEU A 81 4.50 1.34 -3.03
N THR A 82 5.66 0.96 -2.50
CA THR A 82 6.55 1.87 -1.77
C THR A 82 7.00 3.05 -2.65
N ARG A 83 7.34 2.79 -3.92
CA ARG A 83 7.72 3.85 -4.88
C ARG A 83 6.58 4.85 -5.11
N LEU A 84 5.38 4.33 -5.40
CA LEU A 84 4.18 5.16 -5.58
C LEU A 84 3.84 5.99 -4.33
N ILE A 85 4.11 5.45 -3.14
CA ILE A 85 3.93 6.16 -1.87
C ILE A 85 4.93 7.30 -1.72
N HIS A 86 6.20 7.10 -2.07
CA HIS A 86 7.18 8.18 -2.05
C HIS A 86 6.80 9.31 -3.00
N ASP A 87 6.32 8.99 -4.20
CA ASP A 87 5.82 9.98 -5.16
C ASP A 87 4.62 10.75 -4.60
N ALA A 88 3.68 10.04 -3.95
CA ALA A 88 2.52 10.66 -3.30
C ALA A 88 2.92 11.59 -2.14
N VAL A 89 3.89 11.20 -1.30
CA VAL A 89 4.43 12.06 -0.24
C VAL A 89 5.03 13.32 -0.84
N ALA A 90 5.85 13.20 -1.89
CA ALA A 90 6.48 14.34 -2.53
C ALA A 90 5.44 15.33 -3.08
N GLU A 91 4.44 14.84 -3.83
CA GLU A 91 3.41 15.70 -4.41
C GLU A 91 2.54 16.39 -3.34
N VAL A 92 2.12 15.65 -2.30
CA VAL A 92 1.28 16.21 -1.22
C VAL A 92 2.06 17.17 -0.32
N SER A 93 3.36 16.93 -0.09
CA SER A 93 4.21 17.82 0.70
C SER A 93 4.34 19.20 0.03
N VAL A 94 4.57 19.22 -1.29
CA VAL A 94 4.60 20.46 -2.06
C VAL A 94 3.23 21.15 -2.02
N LEU A 95 2.13 20.40 -2.22
CA LEU A 95 0.77 20.97 -2.14
C LEU A 95 0.49 21.59 -0.76
N LEU A 96 0.97 20.97 0.33
CA LEU A 96 0.83 21.51 1.68
C LEU A 96 1.60 22.83 1.84
N GLN A 97 2.84 22.89 1.34
CA GLN A 97 3.65 24.11 1.37
C GLN A 97 3.00 25.23 0.54
N GLU A 98 2.56 24.92 -0.68
CA GLU A 98 1.87 25.87 -1.56
C GLU A 98 0.57 26.36 -0.92
N SER A 99 -0.22 25.47 -0.33
CA SER A 99 -1.47 25.85 0.35
C SER A 99 -1.26 26.83 1.51
N ARG A 100 -0.14 26.73 2.24
CA ARG A 100 0.20 27.71 3.29
C ARG A 100 0.57 29.07 2.70
N GLN A 101 1.38 29.07 1.63
CA GLN A 101 1.78 30.30 0.94
C GLN A 101 0.57 30.97 0.26
N ASP A 102 -0.31 30.22 -0.38
CA ASP A 102 -1.51 30.73 -1.06
C ASP A 102 -2.43 31.46 -0.07
N GLY A 103 -2.52 30.95 1.17
CA GLY A 103 -3.25 31.63 2.24
C GLY A 103 -2.71 33.02 2.55
N LEU A 104 -1.39 33.22 2.51
CA LEU A 104 -0.77 34.53 2.69
C LEU A 104 -1.04 35.45 1.49
N PHE A 105 -0.84 34.96 0.26
CA PHE A 105 -1.09 35.75 -0.96
C PHE A 105 -2.55 36.20 -1.08
N ARG A 106 -3.51 35.34 -0.71
CA ARG A 106 -4.93 35.68 -0.74
C ARG A 106 -5.29 36.77 0.27
N ARG A 107 -4.75 36.71 1.50
CA ARG A 107 -4.93 37.79 2.49
C ARG A 107 -4.40 39.13 1.99
N THR A 108 -3.21 39.14 1.39
CA THR A 108 -2.64 40.37 0.80
C THR A 108 -3.48 40.88 -0.38
N ALA A 109 -4.10 39.98 -1.16
CA ALA A 109 -4.99 40.37 -2.26
C ALA A 109 -6.30 41.00 -1.76
N ASP A 110 -6.81 40.56 -0.60
CA ASP A 110 -7.97 41.17 0.05
C ASP A 110 -7.65 42.58 0.58
N GLU A 111 -6.42 42.80 1.06
CA GLU A 111 -5.93 44.11 1.51
C GLU A 111 -5.64 45.08 0.36
N VAL A 112 -5.28 44.56 -0.83
CA VAL A 112 -4.92 45.37 -2.02
C VAL A 112 -5.69 44.91 -3.28
N PRO A 113 -7.02 45.08 -3.33
CA PRO A 113 -7.87 44.51 -4.37
C PRO A 113 -7.60 45.06 -5.79
N GLY A 114 -6.96 46.23 -5.90
CA GLY A 114 -6.61 46.86 -7.17
C GLY A 114 -5.34 46.30 -7.84
N ASN A 115 -4.56 45.45 -7.17
CA ASN A 115 -3.27 44.99 -7.69
C ASN A 115 -3.45 43.91 -8.78
N ALA A 116 -3.38 44.31 -10.05
CA ALA A 116 -3.51 43.42 -11.20
C ALA A 116 -2.42 42.32 -11.24
N ARG A 117 -1.16 42.66 -10.90
CA ARG A 117 -0.05 41.69 -10.89
C ARG A 117 -0.27 40.59 -9.86
N LEU A 118 -0.77 40.94 -8.67
CA LEU A 118 -1.07 39.96 -7.62
C LEU A 118 -2.20 39.00 -8.05
N ARG A 119 -3.23 39.51 -8.73
CA ARG A 119 -4.30 38.66 -9.30
C ARG A 119 -3.77 37.69 -10.35
N GLU A 120 -2.87 38.14 -11.22
CA GLU A 120 -2.22 37.27 -12.22
C GLU A 120 -1.38 36.16 -11.55
N VAL A 121 -0.61 36.51 -10.52
CA VAL A 121 0.18 35.54 -9.74
C VAL A 121 -0.75 34.50 -9.09
N LEU A 122 -1.86 34.92 -8.47
CA LEU A 122 -2.84 34.01 -7.87
C LEU A 122 -3.46 33.07 -8.92
N ALA A 123 -3.86 33.59 -10.08
CA ALA A 123 -4.40 32.77 -11.18
C ALA A 123 -3.40 31.71 -11.66
N ARG A 124 -2.12 32.09 -11.85
CA ARG A 124 -1.06 31.15 -12.21
C ARG A 124 -0.82 30.09 -11.12
N ARG A 125 -0.93 30.46 -9.85
CA ARG A 125 -0.79 29.54 -8.71
C ARG A 125 -1.95 28.55 -8.63
N ASP A 126 -3.18 29.03 -8.81
CA ASP A 126 -4.37 28.17 -8.85
C ASP A 126 -4.28 27.14 -9.99
N GLY A 127 -3.78 27.54 -11.17
CA GLY A 127 -3.51 26.61 -12.27
C GLY A 127 -2.47 25.52 -11.93
N ARG A 128 -1.35 25.90 -11.29
CA ARG A 128 -0.33 24.92 -10.82
C ARG A 128 -0.89 23.97 -9.76
N ARG A 129 -1.70 24.50 -8.84
CA ARG A 129 -2.37 23.74 -7.79
C ARG A 129 -3.33 22.71 -8.38
N ALA A 130 -4.16 23.10 -9.35
CA ALA A 130 -5.07 22.20 -10.04
C ALA A 130 -4.34 21.04 -10.74
N ALA A 131 -3.25 21.34 -11.46
CA ALA A 131 -2.42 20.32 -12.11
C ALA A 131 -1.78 19.34 -11.11
N ARG A 132 -1.43 19.80 -9.89
CA ARG A 132 -0.88 18.95 -8.84
C ARG A 132 -1.95 18.08 -8.17
N GLU A 133 -3.14 18.63 -7.95
CA GLU A 133 -4.30 17.85 -7.47
C GLU A 133 -4.65 16.72 -8.45
N GLU A 134 -4.56 16.97 -9.75
CA GLU A 134 -4.74 15.94 -10.78
C GLU A 134 -3.66 14.84 -10.72
N ARG A 135 -2.38 15.22 -10.58
CA ARG A 135 -1.28 14.25 -10.38
C ARG A 135 -1.50 13.39 -9.14
N ILE A 136 -1.90 14.00 -8.02
CA ILE A 136 -2.21 13.27 -6.78
C ILE A 136 -3.40 12.33 -7.00
N ALA A 137 -4.43 12.74 -7.74
CA ALA A 137 -5.56 11.88 -8.09
C ALA A 137 -5.12 10.67 -8.93
N THR A 138 -4.20 10.86 -9.89
CA THR A 138 -3.62 9.77 -10.67
C THR A 138 -2.80 8.81 -9.80
N LEU A 139 -1.95 9.33 -8.91
CA LEU A 139 -1.19 8.51 -7.96
C LEU A 139 -2.10 7.69 -7.05
N ARG A 140 -3.20 8.26 -6.56
CA ARG A 140 -4.22 7.55 -5.77
C ARG A 140 -4.82 6.38 -6.53
N ARG A 141 -5.18 6.56 -7.81
CA ARG A 141 -5.72 5.49 -8.65
C ARG A 141 -4.68 4.38 -8.86
N ASN A 142 -3.45 4.74 -9.19
CA ASN A 142 -2.37 3.77 -9.41
C ASN A 142 -2.04 2.98 -8.14
N LEU A 143 -1.98 3.65 -6.99
CA LEU A 143 -1.81 2.97 -5.70
C LEU A 143 -2.95 2.00 -5.42
N ARG A 144 -4.21 2.40 -5.67
CA ARG A 144 -5.35 1.51 -5.45
C ARG A 144 -5.28 0.27 -6.32
N LEU A 145 -4.95 0.43 -7.61
CA LEU A 145 -4.76 -0.71 -8.52
C LEU A 145 -3.65 -1.65 -8.03
N ALA A 146 -2.51 -1.11 -7.61
CA ALA A 146 -1.41 -1.91 -7.09
C ALA A 146 -1.75 -2.63 -5.77
N VAL A 147 -2.56 -2.01 -4.90
CA VAL A 147 -3.07 -2.68 -3.68
C VAL A 147 -4.03 -3.80 -4.05
N ASP A 148 -4.94 -3.58 -5.00
CA ASP A 148 -5.88 -4.61 -5.46
C ASP A 148 -5.15 -5.78 -6.15
N GLU A 149 -4.08 -5.51 -6.89
CA GLU A 149 -3.21 -6.56 -7.46
C GLU A 149 -2.51 -7.38 -6.37
N ALA A 150 -1.93 -6.71 -5.36
CA ALA A 150 -1.33 -7.39 -4.22
C ALA A 150 -2.36 -8.24 -3.45
N ALA A 151 -3.60 -7.77 -3.33
CA ALA A 151 -4.67 -8.53 -2.68
C ALA A 151 -5.00 -9.83 -3.44
N ARG A 152 -5.07 -9.78 -4.78
CA ARG A 152 -5.26 -10.99 -5.61
C ARG A 152 -4.11 -11.98 -5.46
N LEU A 153 -2.87 -11.50 -5.39
CA LEU A 153 -1.71 -12.34 -5.13
C LEU A 153 -1.87 -13.09 -3.79
N VAL A 154 -2.33 -12.40 -2.76
CA VAL A 154 -2.53 -12.98 -1.42
C VAL A 154 -3.70 -13.96 -1.38
N GLU A 155 -4.76 -13.75 -2.16
CA GLU A 155 -5.83 -14.73 -2.35
C GLU A 155 -5.28 -16.04 -2.93
N LEU A 156 -4.40 -15.97 -3.93
CA LEU A 156 -3.69 -17.15 -4.46
C LEU A 156 -2.79 -17.79 -3.41
N GLY A 157 -2.12 -16.99 -2.58
CA GLY A 157 -1.38 -17.47 -1.40
C GLY A 157 -2.26 -18.23 -0.40
N GLY A 158 -3.52 -17.82 -0.22
CA GLY A 158 -4.49 -18.54 0.61
C GLY A 158 -4.89 -19.89 0.02
N VAL A 159 -4.99 -20.00 -1.30
CA VAL A 159 -5.19 -21.30 -1.97
C VAL A 159 -3.96 -22.19 -1.75
N LEU A 160 -2.75 -21.64 -1.91
CA LEU A 160 -1.51 -22.36 -1.63
C LEU A 160 -1.44 -22.87 -0.18
N ALA A 161 -1.88 -22.06 0.79
CA ALA A 161 -1.92 -22.45 2.20
C ALA A 161 -2.87 -23.63 2.44
N LYS A 162 -4.04 -23.64 1.79
CA LYS A 162 -4.98 -24.76 1.87
C LYS A 162 -4.42 -26.03 1.22
N SER A 163 -3.82 -25.92 0.04
CA SER A 163 -3.16 -27.05 -0.63
C SER A 163 -2.04 -27.63 0.23
N ALA A 164 -1.25 -26.77 0.88
CA ALA A 164 -0.20 -27.17 1.82
C ALA A 164 -0.75 -27.99 3.01
N LYS A 165 -1.92 -27.63 3.56
CA LYS A 165 -2.55 -28.39 4.65
C LYS A 165 -3.01 -29.77 4.21
N ILE A 166 -3.51 -29.88 2.97
CA ILE A 166 -3.89 -31.16 2.38
C ILE A 166 -2.65 -32.03 2.21
N GLU A 167 -1.60 -31.49 1.60
CA GLU A 167 -0.32 -32.20 1.41
C GLU A 167 0.28 -32.66 2.75
N ALA A 168 0.17 -31.83 3.80
CA ALA A 168 0.59 -32.18 5.15
C ALA A 168 -0.15 -33.40 5.71
N ALA A 169 -1.46 -33.52 5.47
CA ALA A 169 -2.26 -34.65 5.93
C ALA A 169 -1.85 -35.98 5.27
N TYR A 170 -1.31 -35.93 4.05
CA TYR A 170 -0.87 -37.11 3.28
C TYR A 170 0.65 -37.32 3.29
N GLY A 171 1.44 -36.39 3.86
CA GLY A 171 2.90 -36.30 3.75
C GLY A 171 3.74 -37.34 4.51
N ALA A 172 3.16 -38.48 4.90
CA ALA A 172 3.83 -39.58 5.60
C ALA A 172 4.78 -39.10 6.72
N GLY A 173 6.09 -39.41 6.62
CA GLY A 173 7.09 -39.07 7.64
C GLY A 173 7.36 -37.57 7.86
N PHE A 174 6.89 -36.69 6.96
CA PHE A 174 7.03 -35.23 7.08
C PHE A 174 5.73 -34.51 7.42
N ALA A 175 4.64 -35.25 7.67
CA ALA A 175 3.32 -34.70 7.93
C ALA A 175 3.30 -33.64 9.05
N SER A 176 4.03 -33.88 10.15
CA SER A 176 4.11 -32.94 11.28
C SER A 176 4.82 -31.62 10.91
N SER A 177 5.97 -31.71 10.24
CA SER A 177 6.73 -30.54 9.78
C SER A 177 5.96 -29.74 8.71
N LEU A 178 5.30 -30.44 7.78
CA LEU A 178 4.43 -29.83 6.78
C LEU A 178 3.24 -29.13 7.41
N ALA A 179 2.60 -29.77 8.39
CA ALA A 179 1.46 -29.18 9.10
C ALA A 179 1.86 -27.91 9.85
N GLN A 180 3.03 -27.91 10.48
CA GLN A 180 3.57 -26.72 11.14
C GLN A 180 3.83 -25.59 10.13
N VAL A 181 4.63 -25.84 9.08
CA VAL A 181 4.97 -24.84 8.05
C VAL A 181 3.71 -24.29 7.36
N SER A 182 2.76 -25.18 7.06
CA SER A 182 1.49 -24.80 6.43
C SER A 182 0.60 -24.00 7.36
N GLY A 183 0.53 -24.34 8.66
CA GLY A 183 -0.22 -23.58 9.66
C GLY A 183 0.37 -22.19 9.89
N GLU A 184 1.70 -22.09 10.00
CA GLU A 184 2.41 -20.81 10.10
C GLU A 184 2.20 -19.95 8.85
N PHE A 185 2.27 -20.55 7.66
CA PHE A 185 2.02 -19.84 6.41
C PHE A 185 0.58 -19.33 6.29
N ASP A 186 -0.42 -20.14 6.66
CA ASP A 186 -1.82 -19.74 6.63
C ASP A 186 -2.10 -18.54 7.55
N GLY A 187 -1.56 -18.56 8.77
CA GLY A 187 -1.65 -17.43 9.70
C GLY A 187 -0.99 -16.16 9.15
N ILE A 188 0.16 -16.31 8.51
CA ILE A 188 0.86 -15.21 7.84
C ILE A 188 0.03 -14.63 6.67
N VAL A 189 -0.57 -15.49 5.84
CA VAL A 189 -1.41 -15.04 4.72
C VAL A 189 -2.60 -14.23 5.23
N GLU A 190 -3.24 -14.66 6.32
CA GLU A 190 -4.33 -13.90 6.94
C GLU A 190 -3.86 -12.57 7.53
N GLU A 191 -2.66 -12.50 8.12
CA GLU A 191 -2.06 -11.24 8.59
C GLU A 191 -1.83 -10.25 7.45
N ILE A 192 -1.31 -10.74 6.32
CA ILE A 192 -1.12 -9.93 5.11
C ILE A 192 -2.47 -9.47 4.56
N ARG A 193 -3.45 -10.37 4.46
CA ARG A 193 -4.80 -10.05 3.98
C ARG A 193 -5.44 -8.93 4.81
N ALA A 194 -5.35 -9.03 6.13
CA ALA A 194 -5.84 -8.00 7.04
C ALA A 194 -5.13 -6.64 6.85
N SER A 195 -3.82 -6.66 6.59
CA SER A 195 -3.03 -5.44 6.33
C SER A 195 -3.40 -4.79 4.99
N LEU A 196 -3.58 -5.59 3.93
CA LEU A 196 -4.05 -5.12 2.63
C LEU A 196 -5.49 -4.60 2.70
N ASP A 197 -6.37 -5.20 3.49
CA ASP A 197 -7.73 -4.70 3.68
C ASP A 197 -7.75 -3.34 4.41
N LYS A 198 -6.88 -3.13 5.40
CA LYS A 198 -6.69 -1.81 6.03
C LYS A 198 -6.22 -0.77 5.02
N LEU A 199 -5.29 -1.16 4.14
CA LEU A 199 -4.84 -0.31 3.03
C LEU A 199 -6.02 0.08 2.13
N ARG A 200 -6.77 -0.89 1.61
CA ARG A 200 -7.91 -0.64 0.70
C ARG A 200 -8.98 0.28 1.29
N ARG A 201 -9.20 0.21 2.60
CA ARG A 201 -10.14 1.07 3.34
C ARG A 201 -9.59 2.46 3.67
N SER A 202 -8.34 2.76 3.31
CA SER A 202 -7.74 4.06 3.56
C SER A 202 -8.51 5.17 2.84
N SER A 203 -8.98 6.15 3.62
CA SER A 203 -9.60 7.38 3.10
C SER A 203 -8.71 8.21 2.15
N PHE A 204 -7.41 7.88 2.05
CA PHE A 204 -6.54 8.49 1.04
C PHE A 204 -6.96 8.17 -0.39
N PHE A 205 -7.60 7.02 -0.64
CA PHE A 205 -8.04 6.61 -1.98
C PHE A 205 -9.34 7.27 -2.45
N GLY A 206 -9.94 8.15 -1.64
CA GLY A 206 -11.26 8.73 -1.90
C GLY A 206 -12.36 7.81 -1.38
N GLY A 207 -13.18 8.32 -0.47
CA GLY A 207 -14.24 7.55 0.16
C GLY A 207 -15.43 7.34 -0.77
N ARG A 208 -15.69 6.08 -1.10
CA ARG A 208 -16.90 5.37 -0.64
C ARG A 208 -16.58 3.88 -0.56
N ALA A 209 -16.79 3.32 0.63
CA ALA A 209 -17.35 1.99 0.74
C ALA A 209 -18.81 2.05 0.31
#